data_AF-A0A6V7IBI9-F1
#
_entry.id   AF-A0A6V7IBI9-F1
#
_cell.length_a   1.000
_cell.length_b   1.000
_cell.length_c   1.000
_cell.angle_alpha   90.00
_cell.angle_beta   90.00
_cell.angle_gamma   90.00
#
_symmetry.space_group_name_H-M   'P 1'
#
loop_
_entity.id
_entity.type
_entity.pdbx_description
1 polymer ?
#
loop_
_entity_poly.entity_id
_entity_poly.type
_entity_poly.pdbx_seq_one_letter_code
_entity_poly.pdbx_strand_id
1 'polypeptide(L)' 'DPLRLSSTRINEYKALSSPSLIALSSPDPLMSAFQLSWELRLLSVSEPESRAEYLKLRRQVE' A
#
# COMPACT_ATOMS: atom_id res chain seq x y z
N ASP A 1 20.83 -0.46 -7.22
CA ASP A 1 19.95 0.58 -7.78
C ASP A 1 18.83 0.96 -6.82
N PRO A 2 18.88 2.17 -6.24
CA PRO A 2 17.81 2.68 -5.37
C PRO A 2 16.44 2.75 -6.07
N LEU A 3 16.39 3.07 -7.36
CA LEU A 3 15.16 3.10 -8.15
C LEU A 3 14.51 1.71 -8.30
N ARG A 4 15.32 0.66 -8.43
CA ARG A 4 14.82 -0.73 -8.49
C ARG A 4 14.22 -1.15 -7.14
N LEU A 5 14.83 -0.74 -6.04
CA LEU A 5 14.32 -1.02 -4.70
C LEU A 5 12.97 -0.32 -4.45
N SER A 6 12.83 0.95 -4.81
CA SER A 6 11.54 1.67 -4.70
C SER A 6 10.46 1.02 -5.57
N SER A 7 10.80 0.58 -6.79
CA SER A 7 9.86 -0.12 -7.68
C SER A 7 9.40 -1.48 -7.11
N THR A 8 10.31 -2.26 -6.53
CA THR A 8 9.96 -3.54 -5.87
C THR A 8 9.02 -3.30 -4.70
N ARG A 9 9.33 -2.33 -3.85
CA ARG A 9 8.51 -1.98 -2.68
C ARG A 9 7.10 -1.56 -3.08
N ILE A 10 6.94 -0.74 -4.12
CA ILE A 10 5.60 -0.39 -4.65
C ILE A 10 4.83 -1.62 -5.14
N ASN A 11 5.49 -2.57 -5.78
CA ASN A 11 4.85 -3.80 -6.25
C ASN A 11 4.38 -4.71 -5.10
N GLU A 12 5.13 -4.74 -3.99
CA GLU A 12 4.69 -5.43 -2.77
C GLU A 12 3.42 -4.79 -2.21
N TYR A 13 3.39 -3.46 -2.07
CA TYR A 13 2.19 -2.76 -1.60
C TYR A 13 1.00 -2.91 -2.55
N LYS A 14 1.23 -3.01 -3.87
CA LYS A 14 0.19 -3.34 -4.86
C LYS A 14 -0.46 -4.71 -4.58
N ALA A 15 0.34 -5.70 -4.22
CA ALA A 15 -0.18 -7.01 -3.86
C ALA A 15 -0.94 -6.96 -2.53
N LEU A 16 -0.38 -6.30 -1.52
CA LEU A 16 -0.99 -6.14 -0.19
C LEU A 16 -2.31 -5.36 -0.22
N SER A 17 -2.45 -4.38 -1.12
CA SER A 17 -3.67 -3.60 -1.29
C SER A 17 -4.78 -4.33 -2.08
N SER A 18 -4.57 -5.59 -2.47
CA SER A 18 -5.59 -6.37 -3.17
C SER A 18 -6.75 -6.68 -2.22
N PRO A 19 -8.01 -6.25 -2.54
CA PRO A 19 -9.16 -6.50 -1.66
C PRO A 19 -9.38 -7.98 -1.40
N SER A 20 -9.18 -8.83 -2.41
CA SER A 20 -9.29 -10.29 -2.27
C SER A 20 -8.22 -10.86 -1.34
N LEU A 21 -6.98 -10.34 -1.41
CA LEU A 21 -5.94 -10.78 -0.49
C LEU A 21 -6.28 -10.37 0.95
N ILE A 22 -6.67 -9.10 1.16
CA ILE A 22 -7.03 -8.59 2.49
C ILE A 22 -8.20 -9.40 3.07
N ALA A 23 -9.24 -9.64 2.28
CA ALA A 23 -10.43 -10.39 2.71
C ALA A 23 -10.15 -11.86 3.05
N LEU A 24 -9.21 -12.51 2.36
CA LEU A 24 -8.91 -13.94 2.55
C LEU A 24 -7.77 -14.21 3.54
N SER A 25 -6.86 -13.26 3.73
CA SER A 25 -5.67 -13.43 4.56
C SER A 25 -5.77 -12.78 5.94
N SER A 26 -6.66 -11.80 6.12
CA SER A 26 -6.81 -11.11 7.40
C SER A 26 -7.99 -11.65 8.21
N PRO A 27 -7.84 -11.84 9.53
CA PRO A 27 -8.95 -12.12 10.43
C PRO A 27 -9.92 -10.93 10.60
N ASP A 28 -9.45 -9.69 10.40
CA ASP A 28 -10.27 -8.48 10.37
C ASP A 28 -9.89 -7.61 9.15
N PRO A 29 -10.52 -7.88 7.99
CA PRO A 29 -10.22 -7.18 6.73
C PRO A 29 -10.44 -5.67 6.78
N LEU A 30 -11.43 -5.20 7.55
CA LEU A 30 -11.75 -3.78 7.66
C LEU A 30 -10.65 -3.06 8.43
N MET A 31 -10.27 -3.58 9.60
CA MET A 31 -9.18 -3.00 10.39
C MET A 31 -7.86 -3.01 9.61
N SER A 32 -7.55 -4.12 8.92
CA SER A 32 -6.35 -4.22 8.08
C SER A 32 -6.34 -3.21 6.94
N ALA A 33 -7.47 -2.98 6.27
CA ALA A 33 -7.58 -2.00 5.21
C ALA A 33 -7.32 -0.57 5.73
N PHE A 34 -7.88 -0.20 6.90
CA PHE A 34 -7.62 1.10 7.53
C PHE A 34 -6.16 1.29 7.96
N GLN A 35 -5.54 0.26 8.54
CA GLN A 35 -4.12 0.31 8.93
C GLN A 35 -3.22 0.49 7.70
N LEU A 36 -3.49 -0.26 6.63
CA LEU A 36 -2.75 -0.17 5.38
C LEU A 36 -2.94 1.20 4.70
N SER A 37 -4.17 1.74 4.70
CA SER A 37 -4.46 3.10 4.21
C SER A 37 -3.59 4.15 4.92
N TRP A 38 -3.44 4.03 6.24
CA TRP A 38 -2.60 4.92 7.05
C TRP A 38 -1.12 4.78 6.72
N GLU A 39 -0.62 3.54 6.62
CA GLU A 39 0.78 3.27 6.27
C GLU A 39 1.14 3.83 4.88
N LEU A 40 0.28 3.61 3.88
CA LEU A 40 0.45 4.16 2.53
C LEU A 40 0.47 5.69 2.52
N ARG A 41 -0.31 6.34 3.39
CA ARG A 41 -0.25 7.80 3.57
C ARG A 41 1.12 8.23 4.09
N LEU A 42 1.67 7.56 5.10
CA LEU A 42 2.98 7.89 5.66
C LEU A 42 4.10 7.68 4.63
N LEU A 43 4.05 6.58 3.88
CA LEU A 43 5.01 6.31 2.80
C LEU A 43 4.94 7.36 1.69
N SER A 44 3.75 7.86 1.36
CA SER A 44 3.60 8.94 0.38
C SER A 44 4.31 10.25 0.79
N VAL A 45 4.57 10.44 2.09
CA VAL A 45 5.33 11.58 2.62
C VAL A 45 6.83 11.26 2.69
N SER A 46 7.18 10.02 3.04
CA SER A 46 8.57 9.57 3.17
C SER A 46 9.27 9.35 1.82
N GLU A 47 8.55 8.93 0.79
CA GLU A 47 9.06 8.61 -0.56
C GLU A 47 8.32 9.48 -1.61
N PRO A 48 8.71 10.75 -1.77
CA PRO A 48 8.02 11.69 -2.66
C PRO A 48 8.06 11.27 -4.13
N GLU A 49 9.12 10.58 -4.58
CA GLU A 49 9.24 10.02 -5.93
C GLU A 49 8.13 9.03 -6.29
N SER A 50 7.60 8.30 -5.30
CA SER A 50 6.57 7.27 -5.48
C SER A 50 5.22 7.68 -4.88
N ARG A 51 5.09 8.94 -4.44
CA ARG A 51 3.90 9.48 -3.76
C ARG A 51 2.60 9.21 -4.49
N ALA A 52 2.58 9.40 -5.82
CA ALA A 52 1.39 9.22 -6.63
C ALA A 52 0.88 7.77 -6.59
N GLU A 53 1.79 6.79 -6.65
CA GLU A 53 1.45 5.37 -6.57
C GLU A 53 0.92 5.02 -5.17
N TYR A 54 1.58 5.48 -4.09
CA TYR A 54 1.10 5.23 -2.72
C TYR A 54 -0.30 5.80 -2.47
N LEU A 55 -0.60 7.01 -2.95
CA LEU A 55 -1.93 7.61 -2.82
C LEU A 55 -3.00 6.87 -3.64
N LYS A 56 -2.62 6.31 -4.79
CA LYS A 56 -3.51 5.45 -5.59
C LYS A 56 -3.84 4.15 -4.85
N LEU A 57 -2.83 3.49 -4.28
CA LEU A 57 -3.02 2.27 -3.50
C LEU A 57 -3.86 2.52 -2.26
N ARG A 58 -3.66 3.66 -1.60
CA ARG A 58 -4.46 4.06 -0.45
C ARG A 58 -5.95 4.11 -0.79
N ARG A 59 -6.32 4.74 -1.90
CA ARG A 59 -7.72 4.81 -2.36
C ARG A 59 -8.32 3.45 -2.71
N GLN A 60 -7.50 2.44 -2.98
CA GLN A 60 -7.98 1.08 -3.27
C GLN A 60 -8.40 0.33 -2.01
N VAL A 61 -7.88 0.74 -0.84
CA VAL A 61 -8.13 0.09 0.46
C VAL A 61 -8.94 0.98 1.41
N GLU A 62 -9.36 2.17 0.96
CA GLU A 62 -10.39 2.99 1.62
C GLU A 62 -11.79 2.50 1.23
#